data_AF-A0A2H9M845-F1
#
_entry.id   AF-A0A2H9M845-F1
#
_cell.length_a   1.000
_cell.length_b   1.000
_cell.length_c   1.000
_cell.angle_alpha   90.00
_cell.angle_beta   90.00
_cell.angle_gamma   90.00
#
_symmetry.space_group_name_H-M   'P 1'
#
loop_
_entity.id
_entity.type
_entity.pdbx_description
1 polymer ?
#
loop_
_entity_poly.entity_id
_entity_poly.type
_entity_poly.pdbx_seq_one_letter_code
_entity_poly.pdbx_strand_id
1 'polypeptide(L)'
;MKVVTYSHARNALKSVLDGVVNDAEVTIISRRDAEGDAVVMSLDNYNSIMETLHLTGNPANAAALARAIAQDKAGLSQPRNLILNE
;
A
#
# COMPACT_ATOMS: atom_id res chain seq x y z
N MET A 1 10.46 -7.13 -3.91
CA MET A 1 11.21 -5.86 -3.74
C MET A 1 12.48 -5.91 -4.57
N LYS A 2 12.69 -4.92 -5.45
CA LYS A 2 13.84 -4.86 -6.36
C LYS A 2 14.73 -3.66 -6.04
N VAL A 3 16.05 -3.80 -6.17
CA VAL A 3 17.00 -2.69 -6.06
C VAL A 3 17.64 -2.43 -7.42
N VAL A 4 17.62 -1.19 -7.88
CA VAL A 4 18.24 -0.75 -9.13
C VAL A 4 19.11 0.46 -8.90
N THR A 5 20.16 0.65 -9.72
CA THR A 5 20.96 1.87 -9.67
C THR A 5 20.21 3.04 -10.27
N TYR A 6 20.53 4.26 -9.82
CA TYR A 6 20.02 5.50 -10.42
C TYR A 6 20.17 5.53 -11.95
N SER A 7 21.36 5.16 -12.47
CA SER A 7 21.61 5.15 -13.91
C SER A 7 20.71 4.16 -14.66
N HIS A 8 20.43 3.00 -14.09
CA HIS A 8 19.49 2.04 -14.69
C HIS A 8 18.06 2.58 -14.66
N ALA A 9 17.60 3.09 -13.51
CA ALA A 9 16.26 3.65 -13.36
C ALA A 9 16.02 4.83 -14.32
N ARG A 10 17.02 5.69 -14.52
CA ARG A 10 16.97 6.80 -15.47
C ARG A 10 16.80 6.31 -16.91
N ASN A 11 17.56 5.29 -17.31
CA ASN A 11 17.55 4.79 -18.69
C ASN A 11 16.33 3.90 -19.00
N ALA A 12 15.74 3.27 -17.97
CA ALA A 12 14.65 2.31 -18.12
C ALA A 12 13.40 2.70 -17.30
N LEU A 13 13.16 4.00 -17.10
CA LEU A 13 12.12 4.50 -16.18
C LEU A 13 10.74 3.91 -16.46
N LYS A 14 10.34 3.84 -17.74
CA LYS A 14 9.07 3.23 -18.12
C LYS A 14 8.94 1.78 -17.64
N SER A 15 9.96 0.96 -17.86
CA SER A 15 9.94 -0.44 -17.43
C SER A 15 9.92 -0.58 -15.90
N VAL A 16 10.59 0.33 -15.18
CA VAL A 16 10.51 0.38 -13.71
C VAL A 16 9.09 0.72 -13.25
N LEU A 17 8.46 1.72 -13.86
CA LEU A 17 7.08 2.12 -13.53
C LEU A 17 6.07 1.02 -13.86
N ASP A 18 6.17 0.42 -15.06
CA ASP A 18 5.30 -0.68 -15.47
C ASP A 18 5.45 -1.87 -14.49
N GLY A 19 6.68 -2.18 -14.06
CA GLY A 19 6.94 -3.24 -13.09
C GLY A 19 6.29 -3.00 -11.73
N VAL A 20 6.45 -1.80 -11.15
CA VAL A 20 5.84 -1.52 -9.82
C VAL A 20 4.31 -1.47 -9.86
N VAL A 21 3.72 -1.15 -11.01
CA VAL A 21 2.26 -1.17 -11.20
C VAL A 21 1.75 -2.60 -11.37
N ASN A 22 2.39 -3.40 -12.22
CA ASN A 22 1.91 -4.75 -12.54
C ASN A 22 2.17 -5.76 -11.42
N ASP A 23 3.32 -5.66 -10.77
CA ASP A 23 3.75 -6.66 -9.78
C ASP A 23 3.34 -6.27 -8.35
N ALA A 24 2.74 -5.09 -8.17
CA ALA A 24 2.41 -4.48 -6.87
C ALA A 24 3.62 -4.46 -5.89
N GLU A 25 4.84 -4.46 -6.42
CA GLU A 25 6.07 -4.42 -5.64
C GLU A 25 6.71 -3.03 -5.64
N VAL A 26 7.47 -2.74 -4.58
CA VAL A 26 8.30 -1.54 -4.51
C VAL A 26 9.67 -1.76 -5.15
N THR A 27 10.19 -0.72 -5.81
CA THR A 27 11.56 -0.66 -6.34
C THR A 27 12.36 0.39 -5.58
N ILE A 28 13.53 0.01 -5.07
CA ILE A 28 14.51 0.92 -4.46
C ILE A 28 15.49 1.38 -5.54
N ILE A 29 15.66 2.69 -5.66
CA ILE A 29 16.65 3.33 -6.51
C ILE A 29 17.84 3.72 -5.64
N SER A 30 18.95 3.02 -5.83
CA SER A 30 20.21 3.30 -5.15
C SER A 30 20.98 4.45 -5.82
N ARG A 31 21.42 5.42 -5.01
CA ARG A 31 22.07 6.66 -5.49
C ARG A 31 23.46 6.79 -4.86
N ARG A 32 24.53 6.62 -5.65
CA ARG A 32 25.91 6.65 -5.14
C ARG A 32 26.36 8.03 -4.65
N ASP A 33 25.86 9.09 -5.27
CA ASP A 33 26.30 10.47 -5.01
C ASP A 33 25.18 11.33 -4.37
N ALA A 34 24.28 10.71 -3.60
CA ALA A 34 23.19 11.41 -2.91
C ALA A 34 23.03 10.93 -1.47
N GLU A 35 22.42 11.76 -0.64
CA GLU A 35 22.01 11.37 0.71
C GLU A 35 20.83 10.38 0.63
N GLY A 36 21.15 9.09 0.56
CA GLY A 36 20.21 7.98 0.68
C GLY A 36 19.56 7.49 -0.62
N ASP A 37 18.81 6.41 -0.50
CA ASP A 37 18.10 5.77 -1.60
C ASP A 37 16.64 6.27 -1.70
N ALA A 38 16.02 6.11 -2.88
CA ALA A 38 14.62 6.47 -3.10
C ALA A 38 13.76 5.21 -3.31
N VAL A 39 12.49 5.27 -2.92
CA VAL A 39 11.53 4.19 -3.18
C VAL A 39 10.53 4.64 -4.24
N VAL A 40 10.29 3.76 -5.21
CA VAL A 40 9.25 3.91 -6.24
C VAL A 40 8.23 2.79 -6.03
N MET A 41 6.95 3.14 -6.08
CA MET A 41 5.83 2.23 -5.94
C MET A 41 4.65 2.72 -6.77
N SER A 42 3.66 1.86 -7.03
CA SER A 42 2.41 2.30 -7.66
C SER A 42 1.63 3.25 -6.75
N LEU A 43 0.80 4.09 -7.37
CA LEU A 43 -0.09 5.00 -6.64
C LEU A 43 -1.07 4.23 -5.75
N ASP A 44 -1.60 3.11 -6.25
CA ASP A 44 -2.54 2.27 -5.50
C ASP A 44 -1.89 1.69 -4.25
N ASN A 45 -0.63 1.26 -4.35
CA ASN A 45 0.11 0.75 -3.18
C ASN A 45 0.38 1.87 -2.18
N TYR A 46 0.79 3.06 -2.65
CA TYR A 46 0.95 4.23 -1.78
C TYR A 46 -0.35 4.57 -1.04
N ASN A 47 -1.47 4.66 -1.76
CA ASN A 47 -2.78 4.96 -1.17
C ASN A 47 -3.21 3.89 -0.17
N SER A 48 -2.99 2.62 -0.48
CA SER A 48 -3.31 1.50 0.42
C SER A 48 -2.53 1.57 1.74
N ILE A 49 -1.24 1.92 1.67
CA ILE A 49 -0.39 2.12 2.85
C ILE A 49 -0.89 3.33 3.66
N MET A 50 -1.15 4.46 3.00
CA MET A 50 -1.60 5.68 3.67
C MET A 50 -2.95 5.49 4.35
N GLU A 51 -3.89 4.79 3.70
CA GLU A 51 -5.20 4.48 4.29
C GLU A 51 -5.07 3.53 5.47
N THR A 52 -4.21 2.51 5.36
CA THR A 52 -3.92 1.60 6.49
C THR A 52 -3.35 2.36 7.67
N LEU A 53 -2.39 3.26 7.45
CA LEU A 53 -1.83 4.12 8.50
C LEU A 53 -2.89 5.04 9.10
N HIS A 54 -3.78 5.60 8.28
CA HIS A 54 -4.88 6.43 8.74
C HIS A 54 -5.84 5.65 9.65
N LEU A 55 -6.34 4.51 9.18
CA LEU A 55 -7.29 3.68 9.94
C LEU A 55 -6.68 3.15 11.24
N THR A 56 -5.39 2.77 11.21
CA THR A 56 -4.70 2.22 12.39
C THR A 56 -4.11 3.28 13.33
N GLY A 57 -4.05 4.55 12.90
CA GLY A 57 -3.45 5.63 13.68
C GLY A 57 -4.18 5.98 14.97
N ASN A 58 -5.48 5.65 15.08
CA ASN A 58 -6.25 5.77 16.30
C ASN A 58 -6.39 4.40 16.99
N PRO A 59 -5.90 4.21 18.24
CA PRO A 59 -5.97 2.93 18.94
C PRO A 59 -7.39 2.36 19.07
N ALA A 60 -8.39 3.22 19.29
CA ALA A 60 -9.78 2.80 19.40
C ALA A 60 -10.31 2.28 18.05
N ASN A 61 -9.95 2.96 16.95
CA ASN A 61 -10.32 2.55 15.60
C ASN A 61 -9.61 1.25 15.18
N ALA A 62 -8.31 1.15 15.45
CA ALA A 62 -7.51 -0.05 15.22
C ALA A 62 -8.10 -1.26 15.94
N ALA A 63 -8.48 -1.10 17.22
CA ALA A 63 -9.11 -2.17 17.99
C ALA A 63 -10.51 -2.54 17.45
N ALA A 64 -11.30 -1.56 17.03
CA ALA A 64 -12.61 -1.82 16.42
C ALA A 64 -12.48 -2.58 15.09
N LEU A 65 -11.56 -2.16 14.22
CA LEU A 65 -11.27 -2.82 12.95
C LEU A 65 -10.77 -4.24 13.15
N ALA A 66 -9.84 -4.46 14.09
CA ALA A 66 -9.33 -5.79 14.42
C ALA A 66 -10.44 -6.73 14.90
N ARG A 67 -11.37 -6.23 15.75
CA ARG A 67 -12.54 -7.00 16.18
C ARG A 67 -13.47 -7.34 15.01
N ALA A 68 -13.76 -6.38 14.14
CA ALA A 68 -14.62 -6.60 12.97
C ALA A 68 -14.04 -7.67 12.04
N ILE A 69 -12.74 -7.60 11.73
CA ILE A 69 -12.04 -8.60 10.91
C ILE A 69 -12.08 -9.99 11.58
N ALA A 70 -11.90 -10.06 12.90
CA ALA A 70 -11.96 -11.33 13.63
C ALA A 70 -13.37 -11.96 13.61
N GLN A 71 -14.42 -11.14 13.74
CA GLN A 71 -15.81 -11.59 13.64
C GLN A 71 -16.13 -12.12 12.26
N ASP A 72 -15.72 -11.41 11.21
CA ASP A 72 -15.90 -11.84 9.82
C ASP A 72 -15.21 -13.18 9.53
N LYS A 73 -13.93 -13.32 9.91
CA LYS A 73 -13.17 -14.57 9.76
C LYS A 73 -13.76 -15.74 10.56
N ALA A 74 -14.45 -15.46 11.66
CA ALA A 74 -15.14 -16.46 12.47
C ALA A 74 -16.56 -16.79 11.95
N GLY A 75 -17.01 -16.17 10.87
CA GLY A 75 -18.36 -16.36 10.32
C GLY A 75 -19.47 -15.75 11.19
N LEU A 76 -19.14 -14.78 12.05
CA LEU A 76 -20.08 -14.10 12.95
C LEU A 76 -20.74 -12.87 12.31
N SER A 77 -20.47 -12.61 11.03
CA SER A 77 -21.11 -11.55 10.26
C SER A 77 -22.62 -11.77 10.16
N GLN A 78 -23.42 -10.72 10.37
CA GLN A 78 -24.86 -10.78 10.19
C GLN A 78 -25.28 -10.00 8.93
N PRO A 79 -26.03 -10.62 8.00
CA PRO A 79 -26.58 -9.88 6.88
C PRO A 79 -27.59 -8.84 7.38
N ARG A 80 -27.49 -7.63 6.84
CA ARG A 80 -28.42 -6.52 7.11
C ARG A 80 -28.77 -5.88 5.78
N ASN A 81 -30.04 -5.50 5.62
CA ASN A 81 -30.46 -4.73 4.46
C ASN A 81 -29.90 -3.30 4.57
N LEU A 82 -29.51 -2.72 3.43
CA LEU A 82 -29.12 -1.31 3.37
C LEU A 82 -30.34 -0.45 3.70
N ILE A 83 -30.16 0.49 4.62
CA ILE A 83 -31.18 1.51 4.87
C ILE A 83 -30.93 2.60 3.82
N LEU A 84 -31.84 2.70 2.85
CA LEU A 84 -31.81 3.77 1.85
C LEU A 84 -32.46 5.00 2.48
N ASN A 85 -31.74 6.12 2.47
CA ASN A 85 -32.34 7.41 2.77
C ASN A 85 -33.05 7.89 1.49
N GLU A 86 -34.34 8.20 1.59
CA GLU A 86 -35.10 8.88 0.52
C GLU A 86 -34.59 10.30 0.26
#